data_AF-A0AAW1NPM7-F1
#
_entry.id   AF-A0AAW1NPM7-F1
#
_cell.length_a   1.000
_cell.length_b   1.000
_cell.length_c   1.000
_cell.angle_alpha   90.00
_cell.angle_beta   90.00
_cell.angle_gamma   90.00
#
_symmetry.space_group_name_H-M   'P 1'
#
loop_
_entity.id
_entity.type
_entity.pdbx_description
1 polymer ?
#
loop_
_entity_poly.entity_id
_entity_poly.type
_entity_poly.pdbx_seq_one_letter_code
_entity_poly.pdbx_strand_id
1 'polypeptide(L)'
;MIRDRFSASPVNGRELQLRRSQRQRMTSSPLIVESEDDEFEVAKAKKRVGRPVIYRGDPDAAHLSQPERRQIKRRIVNRESARRVRERKQENVDGLRQQGVHASWSAAEAEKTQLQAENAALSSLQRQTCPCGRPYVTASQETMAHQPEFAGSLSLSPIGSRGFFHPPALRGLNEQK
;
A
#
# COMPACT_ATOMS: atom_id res chain seq x y z
N MET A 1 10.31 -24.43 30.98
CA MET A 1 9.39 -23.28 30.84
C MET A 1 10.10 -22.05 31.36
N ILE A 2 10.60 -21.18 30.47
CA ILE A 2 11.23 -19.90 30.83
C ILE A 2 10.49 -18.83 30.02
N ARG A 3 9.71 -18.00 30.70
CA ARG A 3 9.01 -16.85 30.11
C ARG A 3 9.85 -15.62 30.38
N ASP A 4 10.72 -15.27 29.44
CA ASP A 4 11.47 -14.02 29.51
C ASP A 4 10.55 -12.85 29.17
N ARG A 5 10.32 -12.02 30.19
CA ARG A 5 9.62 -10.74 30.12
C ARG A 5 10.55 -9.70 29.50
N PHE A 6 10.47 -9.48 28.19
CA PHE A 6 10.99 -8.25 27.59
C PHE A 6 10.02 -7.09 27.89
N SER A 7 10.29 -6.37 28.97
CA SER A 7 9.68 -5.05 29.22
C SER A 7 10.29 -4.04 28.24
N ALA A 8 9.63 -3.80 27.12
CA ALA A 8 9.97 -2.70 26.24
C ALA A 8 9.62 -1.38 26.95
N SER A 9 10.64 -0.67 27.43
CA SER A 9 10.46 0.69 27.95
C SER A 9 9.90 1.58 26.84
N PRO A 10 8.90 2.44 27.13
CA PRO A 10 8.37 3.36 26.15
C PRO A 10 9.45 4.38 25.79
N VAL A 11 9.99 4.27 24.57
CA VAL A 11 10.91 5.25 24.00
C VAL A 11 10.13 6.55 23.81
N ASN A 12 10.46 7.57 24.61
CA ASN A 12 9.86 8.90 24.52
C ASN A 12 9.97 9.45 23.09
N GLY A 13 8.82 9.71 22.45
CA GLY A 13 8.75 10.14 21.04
C GLY A 13 9.54 11.42 20.70
N ARG A 14 9.93 12.22 21.70
CA ARG A 14 10.80 13.41 21.54
C ARG A 14 12.22 13.06 21.11
N GLU A 15 12.78 11.93 21.54
CA GLU A 15 14.16 11.55 21.21
C GLU A 15 14.29 11.10 19.74
N LEU A 16 13.21 10.52 19.20
CA LEU A 16 13.16 10.07 17.80
C LEU A 16 13.12 11.25 16.81
N GLN A 17 12.55 12.40 17.20
CA GLN A 17 12.53 13.61 16.37
C GLN A 17 13.90 14.28 16.28
N LEU A 18 14.67 14.33 17.38
CA LEU A 18 16.03 14.89 17.36
C LEU A 18 16.97 14.08 16.45
N ARG A 19 16.86 12.75 16.47
CA ARG A 19 17.66 11.88 15.59
C ARG A 19 17.31 12.03 14.10
N ARG A 20 16.05 12.33 13.76
CA ARG A 20 15.65 12.63 12.37
C ARG A 20 16.23 13.97 11.88
N SER A 21 16.22 15.01 12.73
CA SER A 21 16.79 16.32 12.40
C SER A 21 18.31 16.27 12.17
N GLN A 22 19.04 15.47 12.96
CA GLN A 22 20.49 15.35 12.81
C GLN A 22 20.92 14.63 11.52
N ARG A 23 20.11 13.68 11.01
CA ARG A 23 20.41 12.99 9.73
C ARG A 23 20.20 13.87 8.50
N GLN A 24 19.37 14.90 8.56
CA GLN A 24 19.14 15.79 7.41
C GLN A 24 20.30 16.76 7.15
N ARG A 25 21.20 17.00 8.11
CA ARG A 25 22.37 17.88 7.89
C ARG A 25 23.58 17.21 7.26
N MET A 26 23.59 15.89 7.14
CA MET A 26 24.74 15.13 6.61
C MET A 26 24.57 14.71 5.13
N THR A 27 23.48 15.13 4.47
CA THR A 27 23.21 14.82 3.06
C THR A 27 23.21 16.05 2.16
N SER A 28 23.96 17.10 2.51
CA SER A 28 24.41 18.06 1.50
C SER A 28 25.32 17.30 0.54
N SER A 29 24.72 16.73 -0.50
CA SER A 29 25.41 16.10 -1.61
C SER A 29 26.51 17.03 -2.11
N PRO A 30 27.77 16.56 -2.23
CA PRO A 30 28.77 17.35 -2.92
C PRO A 30 28.28 17.57 -4.35
N LEU A 31 28.20 18.85 -4.76
CA LEU A 31 28.03 19.23 -6.16
C LEU A 31 29.13 18.52 -6.95
N ILE A 32 28.74 17.49 -7.70
CA ILE A 32 29.58 16.91 -8.74
C ILE A 32 29.61 17.98 -9.82
N VAL A 33 30.69 18.75 -9.85
CA VAL A 33 31.06 19.58 -10.98
C VAL A 33 31.32 18.61 -12.13
N GLU A 34 30.39 18.55 -13.08
CA GLU A 34 30.59 17.85 -14.35
C GLU A 34 31.62 18.64 -15.15
N SER A 35 32.89 18.27 -15.02
CA SER A 35 33.93 18.66 -15.95
C SER A 35 33.81 17.77 -17.18
N GLU A 36 33.17 18.31 -18.22
CA GLU A 36 33.28 17.85 -19.59
C GLU A 36 34.71 18.19 -20.05
N ASP A 37 35.52 17.17 -20.30
CA ASP A 37 36.78 17.15 -21.07
C ASP A 37 37.75 16.15 -20.43
N ASP A 38 37.67 14.89 -20.85
CA ASP A 38 38.80 13.96 -20.74
C ASP A 38 38.67 12.89 -21.83
N GLU A 39 39.33 13.20 -22.94
CA GLU A 39 39.68 12.26 -24.00
C GLU A 39 40.50 11.08 -23.45
N PHE A 40 40.05 9.88 -23.79
CA PHE A 40 40.90 8.83 -24.35
C PHE A 40 42.25 8.48 -23.68
N GLU A 41 42.29 8.23 -22.37
CA GLU A 41 43.32 7.34 -21.81
C GLU A 41 42.72 6.10 -21.13
N VAL A 42 42.90 4.95 -21.79
CA VAL A 42 42.69 3.61 -21.25
C VAL A 42 43.83 3.27 -20.27
N ALA A 43 44.05 4.12 -19.27
CA ALA A 43 44.86 3.79 -18.13
C ALA A 43 44.07 2.79 -17.27
N LYS A 44 44.71 1.66 -16.94
CA LYS A 44 44.15 0.53 -16.19
C LYS A 44 43.60 0.96 -14.82
N ALA A 45 42.42 1.54 -14.79
CA ALA A 45 41.70 1.86 -13.57
C ALA A 45 41.45 0.55 -12.85
N LYS A 46 42.05 0.41 -11.65
CA LYS A 46 41.85 -0.71 -10.73
C LYS A 46 40.35 -1.02 -10.71
N LYS A 47 39.97 -2.19 -11.25
CA LYS A 47 38.57 -2.62 -11.38
C LYS A 47 37.90 -2.42 -10.02
N ARG A 48 37.01 -1.43 -9.89
CA ARG A 48 36.19 -1.25 -8.69
C ARG A 48 35.33 -2.50 -8.55
N VAL A 49 35.79 -3.43 -7.72
CA VAL A 49 35.11 -4.69 -7.45
C VAL A 49 33.71 -4.34 -6.94
N GLY A 50 32.69 -4.77 -7.66
CA GLY A 50 31.28 -4.55 -7.30
C GLY A 50 30.51 -3.54 -8.16
N ARG A 51 31.14 -2.76 -9.05
CA ARG A 51 30.38 -1.95 -10.01
C ARG A 51 30.05 -2.78 -11.26
N PRO A 52 28.77 -2.91 -11.66
CA PRO A 52 28.40 -3.61 -12.89
C PRO A 52 29.07 -2.95 -14.09
N VAL A 53 29.87 -3.71 -14.83
CA VAL A 53 30.45 -3.23 -16.10
C VAL A 53 29.31 -3.13 -17.11
N ILE A 54 28.95 -1.90 -17.46
CA ILE A 54 27.98 -1.61 -18.51
C ILE A 54 28.74 -1.68 -19.83
N TYR A 55 28.46 -2.70 -20.63
CA TYR A 55 28.91 -2.75 -22.01
C TYR A 55 28.02 -1.83 -22.84
N ARG A 56 28.61 -0.85 -23.53
CA ARG A 56 27.90 0.14 -24.37
C ARG A 56 27.97 -0.15 -25.88
N GLY A 57 28.72 -1.17 -26.31
CA GLY A 57 28.85 -1.52 -27.73
C GLY A 57 27.77 -2.49 -28.23
N ASP A 58 27.84 -2.80 -29.52
CA ASP A 58 26.97 -3.81 -30.13
C ASP A 58 27.33 -5.22 -29.64
N PRO A 59 26.36 -6.04 -29.20
CA PRO A 59 26.60 -7.40 -28.73
C PRO A 59 27.00 -8.36 -29.86
N ASP A 60 26.79 -7.96 -31.12
CA ASP A 60 27.07 -8.75 -32.32
C ASP A 60 28.32 -8.28 -33.07
N ALA A 61 29.11 -7.39 -32.47
CA ALA A 61 30.32 -6.87 -33.09
C ALA A 61 31.30 -7.99 -33.47
N ALA A 62 31.90 -7.87 -34.67
CA ALA A 62 32.73 -8.92 -35.26
C ALA A 62 34.02 -9.23 -34.47
N HIS A 63 34.52 -8.26 -33.71
CA HIS A 63 35.73 -8.38 -32.89
C HIS A 63 35.53 -9.20 -31.60
N LEU A 64 34.29 -9.52 -31.23
CA LEU A 64 34.00 -10.26 -30.00
C LEU A 64 34.07 -11.77 -30.24
N SER A 65 34.69 -12.49 -29.31
CA SER A 65 34.62 -13.95 -29.33
C SER A 65 33.17 -14.43 -29.06
N GLN A 66 32.79 -15.60 -29.58
CA GLN A 66 31.48 -16.20 -29.31
C GLN A 66 31.12 -16.28 -27.81
N PRO A 67 32.03 -16.68 -26.88
CA PRO A 67 31.72 -16.70 -25.45
C PRO A 67 31.46 -15.30 -24.89
N GLU A 68 32.19 -14.27 -25.31
CA GLU A 68 31.98 -12.89 -24.89
C GLU A 68 30.63 -12.36 -25.37
N ARG A 69 30.27 -12.61 -26.63
CA ARG A 69 28.95 -12.25 -27.17
C ARG A 69 27.82 -12.88 -26.37
N ARG A 70 27.93 -14.17 -26.03
CA ARG A 70 26.93 -14.87 -25.19
C ARG A 70 26.82 -14.25 -23.80
N GLN A 71 27.95 -13.86 -23.20
CA GLN A 71 27.97 -13.23 -21.88
C GLN A 71 27.29 -11.85 -21.92
N ILE A 72 27.59 -11.04 -22.93
CA ILE A 72 26.98 -9.71 -23.12
C ILE A 72 25.46 -9.87 -23.32
N LYS A 73 25.01 -10.75 -24.22
CA LYS A 73 23.58 -11.02 -24.45
C LYS A 73 22.85 -11.43 -23.17
N ARG A 74 23.44 -12.36 -22.39
CA ARG A 74 22.87 -12.77 -21.09
C ARG A 74 22.74 -11.61 -20.11
N ARG A 75 23.73 -10.72 -20.04
CA ARG A 75 23.68 -9.54 -19.16
C ARG A 75 22.59 -8.56 -19.58
N ILE A 76 22.41 -8.33 -20.88
CA ILE A 76 21.34 -7.49 -21.42
C ILE A 76 19.97 -8.06 -21.01
N VAL A 77 19.75 -9.35 -21.25
CA VAL A 77 18.50 -10.03 -20.87
C VAL A 77 18.24 -9.95 -19.38
N ASN A 78 19.24 -10.20 -18.53
CA ASN A 78 19.09 -10.10 -17.08
C ASN A 78 18.78 -8.68 -16.62
N ARG A 79 19.42 -7.67 -17.22
CA ARG A 79 19.15 -6.27 -16.91
C ARG A 79 17.71 -5.90 -17.26
N GLU A 80 17.26 -6.31 -18.44
CA GLU A 80 15.90 -6.05 -18.89
C GLU A 80 14.85 -6.81 -18.07
N SER A 81 15.14 -8.05 -17.71
CA SER A 81 14.30 -8.83 -16.79
C SER A 81 14.21 -8.15 -15.42
N ALA A 82 15.34 -7.73 -14.84
CA ALA A 82 15.35 -7.01 -13.56
C ALA A 82 14.61 -5.67 -13.64
N ARG A 83 14.67 -4.95 -14.76
CA ARG A 83 13.89 -3.73 -15.00
C ARG A 83 12.39 -4.04 -14.96
N ARG A 84 11.93 -5.01 -15.75
CA ARG A 84 10.51 -5.42 -15.79
C ARG A 84 9.99 -5.88 -14.42
N VAL A 85 10.80 -6.60 -13.66
CA VAL A 85 10.42 -7.02 -12.28
C VAL A 85 10.25 -5.81 -11.36
N ARG A 86 11.13 -4.81 -11.46
CA ARG A 86 11.00 -3.59 -10.66
C ARG A 86 9.78 -2.78 -11.04
N GLU A 87 9.52 -2.65 -12.34
CA GLU A 87 8.33 -1.96 -12.87
C GLU A 87 7.05 -2.62 -12.37
N ARG A 88 6.90 -3.94 -12.54
CA ARG A 88 5.75 -4.68 -12.01
C ARG A 88 5.60 -4.56 -10.49
N LYS A 89 6.71 -4.58 -9.75
CA LYS A 89 6.67 -4.39 -8.28
C LYS A 89 6.19 -2.98 -7.93
N GLN A 90 6.64 -1.97 -8.68
CA GLN A 90 6.25 -0.58 -8.49
C GLN A 90 4.76 -0.40 -8.78
N GLU A 91 4.27 -0.94 -9.90
CA GLU A 91 2.84 -0.95 -10.25
C GLU A 91 1.98 -1.58 -9.14
N ASN A 92 2.41 -2.71 -8.58
CA ASN A 92 1.68 -3.37 -7.48
C ASN A 92 1.64 -2.51 -6.20
N VAL A 93 2.77 -1.86 -5.86
CA VAL A 93 2.83 -0.98 -4.68
C VAL A 93 1.98 0.27 -4.90
N ASP A 94 2.02 0.85 -6.09
CA ASP A 94 1.23 2.03 -6.42
C ASP A 94 -0.27 1.69 -6.48
N GLY A 95 -0.63 0.52 -6.99
CA GLY A 95 -2.00 0.01 -6.96
C GLY A 95 -2.54 -0.16 -5.53
N LEU A 96 -1.77 -0.77 -4.63
CA LEU A 96 -2.15 -0.89 -3.22
C LEU A 96 -2.27 0.47 -2.52
N ARG A 97 -1.40 1.42 -2.86
CA ARG A 97 -1.48 2.80 -2.34
C ARG A 97 -2.74 3.49 -2.80
N GLN A 98 -3.09 3.38 -4.09
CA GLN A 98 -4.31 3.96 -4.64
C GLN A 98 -5.56 3.35 -3.99
N GLN A 99 -5.59 2.03 -3.79
CA GLN A 99 -6.68 1.36 -3.07
C GLN A 99 -6.80 1.86 -1.61
N GLY A 100 -5.68 2.01 -0.91
CA GLY A 100 -5.67 2.54 0.45
C GLY A 100 -6.19 3.97 0.54
N VAL A 101 -5.82 4.83 -0.41
CA VAL A 101 -6.32 6.22 -0.50
C VAL A 101 -7.81 6.26 -0.85
N HIS A 102 -8.27 5.42 -1.77
CA HIS A 102 -9.69 5.35 -2.12
C HIS A 102 -10.53 4.85 -0.95
N ALA A 103 -10.06 3.82 -0.24
CA ALA A 103 -10.74 3.30 0.94
C ALA A 103 -10.82 4.34 2.07
N SER A 104 -9.74 5.09 2.33
CA SER A 104 -9.75 6.13 3.36
C SER A 104 -10.63 7.31 2.99
N TRP A 105 -10.64 7.72 1.71
CA TRP A 105 -11.52 8.78 1.23
C TRP A 105 -13.00 8.38 1.32
N SER A 106 -13.36 7.17 0.87
CA SER A 106 -14.73 6.65 0.99
C SER A 106 -15.19 6.53 2.44
N ALA A 107 -14.31 6.10 3.36
CA ALA A 107 -14.63 6.07 4.79
C ALA A 107 -14.88 7.48 5.36
N ALA A 108 -14.06 8.46 4.97
CA ALA A 108 -14.23 9.85 5.39
C ALA A 108 -15.55 10.46 4.85
N GLU A 109 -15.98 10.09 3.64
CA GLU A 109 -17.27 10.50 3.10
C GLU A 109 -18.45 9.87 3.85
N ALA A 110 -18.34 8.59 4.23
CA ALA A 110 -19.35 7.93 5.06
C ALA A 110 -19.46 8.58 6.46
N GLU A 111 -18.32 8.90 7.09
CA GLU A 111 -18.31 9.62 8.37
C GLU A 111 -18.94 11.02 8.24
N LYS A 112 -18.62 11.74 7.17
CA LYS A 112 -19.22 13.07 6.91
C LYS A 112 -20.73 12.99 6.73
N THR A 113 -21.24 12.00 6.00
CA THR A 113 -22.70 11.84 5.80
C THR A 113 -23.41 11.45 7.09
N GLN A 114 -22.79 10.61 7.93
CA GLN A 114 -23.29 10.30 9.27
C GLN A 114 -23.38 11.56 10.15
N LEU A 115 -22.32 12.35 10.22
CA LEU A 115 -22.31 13.60 10.99
C LEU A 115 -23.36 14.60 10.48
N GLN A 116 -23.60 14.65 9.17
CA GLN A 116 -24.67 15.47 8.59
C GLN A 116 -26.06 14.99 9.01
N ALA A 117 -26.29 13.66 9.02
CA ALA A 117 -27.54 13.07 9.45
C ALA A 117 -27.80 13.33 10.95
N GLU A 118 -26.77 13.18 11.80
CA GLU A 118 -26.85 13.48 13.24
C GLU A 118 -27.16 14.96 13.49
N ASN A 119 -26.47 15.87 12.80
CA ASN A 119 -26.75 17.31 12.90
C ASN A 119 -28.16 17.67 12.41
N ALA A 120 -28.66 17.02 11.36
CA ALA A 120 -30.02 17.21 10.89
C ALA A 120 -31.06 16.70 11.92
N ALA A 121 -30.79 15.58 12.59
CA ALA A 121 -31.63 15.04 13.66
C ALA A 121 -31.63 15.94 14.91
N LEU A 122 -30.48 16.47 15.31
CA LEU A 122 -30.40 17.45 16.41
C LEU A 122 -31.14 18.75 16.06
N SER A 123 -31.00 19.23 14.83
CA SER A 123 -31.69 20.43 14.35
C SER A 123 -33.21 20.24 14.32
N SER A 124 -33.70 19.05 13.96
CA SER A 124 -35.14 18.76 13.97
C SER A 124 -35.69 18.67 15.40
N LEU A 125 -34.93 18.10 16.34
CA LEU A 125 -35.29 18.08 17.76
C LEU A 125 -35.34 19.50 18.35
N GLN A 126 -34.39 20.37 18.01
CA GLN A 126 -34.37 21.75 18.46
C GLN A 126 -35.60 22.54 17.95
N ARG A 127 -36.05 22.29 16.71
CA ARG A 127 -37.27 22.90 16.16
C ARG A 127 -38.56 22.46 16.86
N GLN A 128 -38.56 21.32 17.55
CA GLN A 128 -39.71 20.83 18.32
C GLN A 128 -39.81 21.47 19.72
N THR A 129 -38.77 22.19 20.16
CA THR A 129 -38.82 22.94 21.42
C THR A 129 -39.39 24.33 21.18
N CYS A 130 -40.45 24.69 21.92
CA CYS A 130 -40.99 26.06 21.90
C CYS A 130 -39.91 27.04 22.37
N PRO A 131 -39.82 28.28 21.85
CA PRO A 131 -38.96 29.32 22.42
C PRO A 131 -39.24 29.60 23.91
N CYS A 132 -40.42 29.18 24.40
CA CYS A 132 -40.82 29.20 25.80
C CYS A 132 -40.25 28.06 26.66
N GLY A 133 -39.42 27.16 26.11
CA GLY A 133 -38.80 26.02 26.81
C GLY A 133 -39.74 24.84 27.09
N ARG A 134 -41.03 24.93 26.72
CA ARG A 134 -41.96 23.79 26.82
C ARG A 134 -41.83 22.87 25.60
N PRO A 135 -41.71 21.55 25.77
CA PRO A 135 -41.84 20.62 24.65
C PRO A 135 -43.25 20.75 24.06
N TYR A 136 -43.35 20.81 22.73
CA TYR A 136 -44.64 20.65 22.07
C TYR A 136 -45.12 19.22 22.32
N VAL A 137 -45.97 19.03 23.33
CA VAL A 137 -46.71 17.78 23.51
C VAL A 137 -47.65 17.67 22.31
N THR A 138 -47.27 16.90 21.30
CA THR A 138 -48.16 16.57 20.20
C THR A 138 -49.27 15.70 20.77
N ALA A 139 -50.45 16.30 21.01
CA ALA A 139 -51.63 15.65 21.57
C ALA A 139 -52.29 14.63 20.62
N SER A 140 -51.52 13.83 19.87
CA SER A 140 -52.04 13.07 18.71
C SER A 140 -51.65 11.59 18.66
N GLN A 141 -51.40 10.91 19.79
CA GLN A 141 -51.12 9.47 19.79
C GLN A 141 -51.99 8.62 20.75
N GLU A 142 -53.12 9.10 21.24
CA GLU A 142 -53.98 8.28 22.11
C GLU A 142 -55.08 7.48 21.40
N THR A 143 -55.22 7.55 20.08
CA THR A 143 -56.21 6.75 19.36
C THR A 143 -55.54 5.96 18.24
N MET A 144 -55.36 4.65 18.46
CA MET A 144 -55.54 3.54 17.50
C MET A 144 -54.78 2.31 18.00
N ALA A 145 -55.20 1.81 19.17
CA ALA A 145 -54.96 0.42 19.57
C ALA A 145 -55.95 -0.48 18.79
N HIS A 146 -55.62 -0.83 17.54
CA HIS A 146 -56.25 -1.96 16.87
C HIS A 146 -55.17 -2.83 16.23
N GLN A 147 -54.88 -3.91 16.94
CA GLN A 147 -54.14 -5.08 16.45
C GLN A 147 -54.95 -5.78 15.36
N PRO A 148 -54.36 -6.08 14.19
CA PRO A 148 -54.72 -7.28 13.46
C PRO A 148 -53.64 -8.33 13.70
N GLU A 149 -54.03 -9.40 14.40
CA GLU A 149 -53.35 -10.67 14.36
C GLU A 149 -53.33 -11.18 12.91
N PHE A 150 -52.17 -11.21 12.28
CA PHE A 150 -51.96 -12.05 11.09
C PHE A 150 -50.74 -12.94 11.32
N ALA A 151 -51.04 -14.17 11.71
CA ALA A 151 -50.13 -15.29 11.68
C ALA A 151 -49.69 -15.54 10.22
N GLY A 152 -48.40 -15.38 9.97
CA GLY A 152 -47.79 -15.64 8.67
C GLY A 152 -46.36 -16.13 8.85
N SER A 153 -46.22 -17.39 9.26
CA SER A 153 -44.94 -18.10 9.34
C SER A 153 -44.41 -18.37 7.93
N LEU A 154 -43.35 -17.68 7.52
CA LEU A 154 -42.54 -18.07 6.36
C LEU A 154 -41.13 -18.42 6.85
N SER A 155 -40.84 -19.72 6.78
CA SER A 155 -39.56 -20.33 7.06
C SER A 155 -38.53 -19.89 6.01
N LEU A 156 -37.49 -19.20 6.47
CA LEU A 156 -36.30 -18.92 5.67
C LEU A 156 -35.37 -20.13 5.71
N SER A 157 -35.32 -20.86 4.61
CA SER A 157 -34.35 -21.92 4.35
C SER A 157 -32.90 -21.37 4.41
N PRO A 158 -31.94 -22.11 4.97
CA PRO A 158 -30.54 -21.69 4.99
C PRO A 158 -29.92 -21.85 3.59
N ILE A 159 -29.53 -20.71 3.00
CA ILE A 159 -28.80 -20.63 1.73
C ILE A 159 -27.32 -20.96 2.00
N GLY A 160 -26.79 -21.94 1.26
CA GLY A 160 -25.50 -21.78 0.59
C GLY A 160 -24.25 -22.27 1.32
N SER A 161 -24.00 -23.57 1.21
CA SER A 161 -22.76 -24.15 0.67
C SER A 161 -21.45 -23.39 0.96
N ARG A 162 -20.78 -23.73 2.07
CA ARG A 162 -19.34 -23.50 2.22
C ARG A 162 -18.59 -24.30 1.14
N GLY A 163 -18.19 -23.63 0.07
CA GLY A 163 -17.23 -24.16 -0.90
C GLY A 163 -15.90 -24.41 -0.19
N PHE A 164 -15.52 -25.68 -0.07
CA PHE A 164 -14.18 -26.10 0.29
C PHE A 164 -13.22 -25.62 -0.81
N PHE A 165 -12.51 -24.53 -0.54
CA PHE A 165 -11.40 -24.08 -1.35
C PHE A 165 -10.25 -25.07 -1.15
N HIS A 166 -10.09 -26.02 -2.08
CA HIS A 166 -8.87 -26.82 -2.17
C HIS A 166 -7.73 -25.92 -2.73
N PRO A 167 -6.63 -25.71 -2.00
CA PRO A 167 -5.46 -25.06 -2.59
C PRO A 167 -4.84 -25.99 -3.66
N PRO A 168 -4.40 -25.45 -4.80
CA PRO A 168 -3.72 -26.25 -5.82
C PRO A 168 -2.38 -26.78 -5.27
N ALA A 169 -2.19 -28.09 -5.37
CA ALA A 169 -0.93 -28.74 -5.05
C ALA A 169 0.19 -28.14 -5.91
N LEU A 170 1.16 -27.49 -5.26
CA LEU A 170 2.39 -27.05 -5.89
C LEU A 170 3.18 -28.29 -6.33
N ARG A 171 3.03 -28.68 -7.61
CA ARG A 171 3.90 -29.66 -8.27
C ARG A 171 5.31 -29.11 -8.27
N GLY A 172 6.18 -29.71 -7.45
CA GLY A 172 7.61 -29.49 -7.48
C GLY A 172 8.19 -29.91 -8.82
N LEU A 173 8.68 -28.94 -9.58
CA LEU A 173 9.63 -29.19 -10.66
C LEU A 173 11.01 -29.40 -10.04
N ASN A 174 11.32 -30.66 -9.73
CA ASN A 174 12.69 -31.12 -9.56
C ASN A 174 13.26 -31.32 -10.98
N GLU A 175 13.85 -30.26 -11.54
CA GLU A 175 14.77 -30.40 -12.67
C GLU A 175 16.12 -30.85 -12.10
N GLN A 176 16.40 -32.14 -12.28
CA GLN A 176 17.72 -32.72 -12.10
C GLN A 176 18.68 -32.12 -13.14
N LYS A 177 19.87 -31.73 -12.67
CA LYS A 177 21.08 -31.54 -13.47
C LYS A 177 22.17 -32.41 -12.91
#